data_AF-A0A2A2Q8K9-F1
#
_entry.id   AF-A0A2A2Q8K9-F1
#
_cell.length_a   1.000
_cell.length_b   1.000
_cell.length_c   1.000
_cell.angle_alpha   90.00
_cell.angle_beta   90.00
_cell.angle_gamma   90.00
#
_symmetry.space_group_name_H-M   'P 1'
#
loop_
_entity.id
_entity.type
_entity.pdbx_description
1 polymer ?
#
loop_
_entity_poly.entity_id
_entity_poly.type
_entity_poly.pdbx_seq_one_letter_code
_entity_poly.pdbx_strand_id
1 'polypeptide(L)'
;MKATSRWRKPAAFRWSGCGSSLAIPMNPNASRTSRTPFVRQVLHKAKRAVGSKSGKALLRKRGEHLERSFCHVLDHGKHRRARLRGRKNLTKRQLAAAFTHNLSVLMRHLTGHGTPKQWLAAGAGALFGVIAASWAALELHVAGLTRKLRRYHFNLIDPVRIVVSGAPRRNVTWNSGIRRFSTGC
;
A
#
# COMPACT_ATOMS: atom_id res chain seq x y z
N MET A 1 -19.35 -2.66 -54.51
CA MET A 1 -20.09 -1.69 -53.69
C MET A 1 -19.25 -1.33 -52.46
N LYS A 2 -18.65 -0.13 -52.38
CA LYS A 2 -17.84 0.31 -51.23
C LYS A 2 -18.70 1.17 -50.31
N ALA A 3 -19.05 0.66 -49.13
CA ALA A 3 -19.78 1.39 -48.10
C ALA A 3 -18.83 2.31 -47.32
N THR A 4 -18.95 3.63 -47.53
CA THR A 4 -18.26 4.65 -46.74
C THR A 4 -19.08 4.95 -45.48
N SER A 5 -18.69 4.36 -44.35
CA SER A 5 -19.31 4.67 -43.06
C SER A 5 -18.85 6.04 -42.57
N ARG A 6 -19.62 7.06 -42.96
CA ARG A 6 -19.51 8.44 -42.47
C ARG A 6 -19.79 8.47 -40.97
N TRP A 7 -18.74 8.58 -40.17
CA TRP A 7 -18.82 8.81 -38.72
C TRP A 7 -19.64 10.08 -38.43
N ARG A 8 -20.90 9.91 -38.00
CA ARG A 8 -21.69 11.00 -37.42
C ARG A 8 -21.09 11.34 -36.05
N LYS A 9 -20.66 12.59 -35.86
CA LYS A 9 -20.23 13.09 -34.56
C LYS A 9 -21.43 13.05 -33.59
N PRO A 10 -21.27 12.51 -32.36
CA PRO A 10 -22.34 12.54 -31.38
C PRO A 10 -22.65 13.98 -30.96
N ALA A 11 -23.94 14.27 -30.79
CA ALA A 11 -24.46 15.55 -30.33
C ALA A 11 -23.81 15.96 -28.99
N ALA A 12 -23.50 17.25 -28.89
CA ALA A 12 -22.84 17.85 -27.74
C ALA A 12 -23.63 17.56 -26.44
N PHE A 13 -22.93 16.96 -25.47
CA PHE A 13 -23.42 16.76 -24.11
C PHE A 13 -23.58 18.12 -23.43
N ARG A 14 -24.83 18.53 -23.18
CA ARG A 14 -25.18 19.77 -22.47
C ARG A 14 -25.06 19.51 -20.96
N TRP A 15 -24.01 20.04 -20.33
CA TRP A 15 -23.93 20.16 -18.86
C TRP A 15 -24.78 21.34 -18.42
N SER A 16 -25.84 21.09 -17.65
CA SER A 16 -26.56 22.10 -16.87
C SER A 16 -25.94 22.17 -15.48
N GLY A 17 -25.08 23.16 -15.23
CA GLY A 17 -24.51 23.41 -13.91
C GLY A 17 -23.21 24.22 -13.96
N CYS A 18 -23.29 25.48 -13.54
CA CYS A 18 -22.20 26.42 -13.24
C CYS A 18 -21.19 26.77 -14.37
N GLY A 19 -21.31 27.99 -14.90
CA GLY A 19 -20.20 28.81 -15.41
C GLY A 19 -19.37 28.22 -16.56
N SER A 20 -19.91 28.27 -17.78
CA SER A 20 -19.23 28.16 -19.08
C SER A 20 -17.71 27.88 -19.09
N SER A 21 -17.30 26.63 -18.87
CA SER A 21 -16.02 26.13 -19.38
C SER A 21 -16.20 25.72 -20.83
N LEU A 22 -16.28 26.71 -21.72
CA LEU A 22 -16.10 26.46 -23.16
C LEU A 22 -14.68 25.92 -23.33
N ALA A 23 -14.55 24.62 -23.60
CA ALA A 23 -13.32 24.05 -24.11
C ALA A 23 -13.09 24.67 -25.49
N ILE A 24 -12.41 25.81 -25.53
CA ILE A 24 -12.01 26.47 -26.77
C ILE A 24 -11.10 25.48 -27.50
N PRO A 25 -11.44 25.00 -28.71
CA PRO A 25 -10.54 24.17 -29.47
C PRO A 25 -9.31 25.00 -29.82
N MET A 26 -8.23 24.77 -29.08
CA MET A 26 -6.98 25.49 -29.25
C MET A 26 -6.19 24.76 -30.34
N ASN A 27 -6.00 25.41 -31.48
CA ASN A 27 -5.02 24.94 -32.46
C ASN A 27 -3.62 25.30 -31.93
N PRO A 28 -2.74 24.33 -31.64
CA PRO A 28 -1.40 24.60 -31.10
C PRO A 28 -0.52 25.43 -32.04
N ASN A 29 -0.82 25.42 -33.35
CA ASN A 29 -0.10 26.17 -34.38
C ASN A 29 -0.72 27.56 -34.67
N ALA A 30 -1.76 27.95 -33.94
CA ALA A 30 -2.36 29.27 -34.13
C ALA A 30 -1.45 30.37 -33.56
N SER A 31 -0.97 31.23 -34.46
CA SER A 31 -0.19 32.42 -34.11
C SER A 31 -0.96 33.29 -33.11
N ARG A 32 -0.22 34.01 -32.26
CA ARG A 32 -0.81 34.86 -31.20
C ARG A 32 -1.78 35.89 -31.77
N THR A 33 -1.55 36.30 -33.01
CA THR A 33 -2.31 37.28 -33.80
C THR A 33 -3.59 36.70 -34.42
N SER A 34 -3.64 35.41 -34.74
CA SER A 34 -4.82 34.77 -35.36
C SER A 34 -5.94 34.38 -34.38
N ARG A 35 -5.72 34.58 -33.07
CA ARG A 35 -6.72 34.26 -32.03
C ARG A 35 -7.83 35.30 -32.01
N THR A 36 -9.08 34.82 -32.01
CA THR A 36 -10.27 35.67 -31.88
C THR A 36 -10.23 36.49 -30.58
N PRO A 37 -10.80 37.71 -30.54
CA PRO A 37 -10.75 38.59 -29.38
C PRO A 37 -11.34 37.94 -28.12
N PHE A 38 -12.40 37.14 -28.27
CA PHE A 38 -12.99 36.35 -27.19
C PHE A 38 -11.98 35.38 -26.53
N VAL A 39 -11.25 34.61 -27.34
CA VAL A 39 -10.25 33.65 -26.83
C VAL A 39 -9.13 34.37 -26.08
N ARG A 40 -8.69 35.53 -26.57
CA ARG A 40 -7.69 36.34 -25.86
C ARG A 40 -8.20 36.78 -24.49
N GLN A 41 -9.43 37.28 -24.41
CA GLN A 41 -10.03 37.71 -23.14
C GLN A 41 -10.13 36.56 -22.13
N VAL A 42 -10.57 35.38 -22.55
CA VAL A 42 -10.63 34.19 -21.69
C VAL A 42 -9.24 33.81 -21.19
N LEU A 43 -8.22 33.79 -22.05
CA LEU A 43 -6.85 33.50 -21.65
C LEU A 43 -6.28 34.54 -20.68
N HIS A 44 -6.57 35.83 -20.90
CA HIS A 44 -6.15 36.89 -19.99
C HIS A 44 -6.81 36.74 -18.60
N LYS A 45 -8.11 36.45 -18.56
CA LYS A 45 -8.83 36.16 -17.31
C LYS A 45 -8.25 34.92 -16.61
N ALA A 46 -8.04 33.83 -17.34
CA ALA A 46 -7.45 32.60 -16.80
C ALA A 46 -6.03 32.84 -16.26
N LYS A 47 -5.18 33.58 -16.99
CA LYS A 47 -3.83 33.93 -16.55
C LYS A 47 -3.85 34.77 -15.27
N ARG A 48 -4.73 35.77 -15.18
CA ARG A 48 -4.90 36.57 -13.96
C ARG A 48 -5.39 35.73 -12.78
N ALA A 49 -6.35 34.82 -13.02
CA ALA A 49 -6.85 33.91 -12.00
C ALA A 49 -5.76 32.96 -11.49
N VAL A 50 -4.99 32.32 -12.37
CA VAL A 50 -3.88 31.42 -11.99
C VAL A 50 -2.76 32.17 -11.26
N GLY A 51 -2.52 33.44 -11.61
CA GLY A 51 -1.49 34.28 -10.99
C GLY A 51 -1.87 34.86 -9.62
N SER A 52 -3.15 34.96 -9.29
CA SER A 52 -3.63 35.57 -8.05
C SER A 52 -3.30 34.71 -6.82
N LYS A 53 -3.26 35.33 -5.63
CA LYS A 53 -3.05 34.59 -4.37
C LYS A 53 -4.12 33.53 -4.14
N SER A 54 -5.39 33.85 -4.39
CA SER A 54 -6.52 32.93 -4.25
C SER A 54 -6.47 31.78 -5.26
N GLY A 55 -6.10 32.05 -6.52
CA GLY A 55 -5.96 31.01 -7.54
C GLY A 55 -4.80 30.07 -7.25
N LYS A 56 -3.65 30.58 -6.81
CA LYS A 56 -2.52 29.74 -6.36
C LYS A 56 -2.89 28.86 -5.16
N ALA A 57 -3.66 29.39 -4.21
CA ALA A 57 -4.16 28.60 -3.08
C ALA A 57 -5.11 27.48 -3.55
N LEU A 58 -6.00 27.77 -4.50
CA LEU A 58 -6.90 26.78 -5.08
C LEU A 58 -6.14 25.68 -5.85
N LEU A 59 -5.10 26.06 -6.61
CA LEU A 59 -4.24 25.12 -7.31
C LEU A 59 -3.45 24.22 -6.35
N ARG A 60 -2.97 24.75 -5.22
CA ARG A 60 -2.34 23.94 -4.17
C ARG A 60 -3.31 22.92 -3.58
N LYS A 61 -4.51 23.34 -3.19
CA LYS A 61 -5.56 22.43 -2.69
C LYS A 61 -5.94 21.36 -3.72
N ARG A 62 -6.01 21.74 -5.00
CA ARG A 62 -6.23 20.79 -6.09
C ARG A 62 -5.09 19.76 -6.18
N GLY A 63 -3.84 20.21 -6.16
CA GLY A 63 -2.68 19.30 -6.21
C GLY A 63 -2.68 18.31 -5.04
N GLU A 64 -3.00 18.80 -3.84
CA GLU A 64 -3.04 18.02 -2.61
C GLU A 64 -4.15 16.95 -2.61
N HIS A 65 -5.39 17.33 -2.91
CA HIS A 65 -6.53 16.42 -2.80
C HIS A 65 -6.78 15.59 -4.06
N LEU A 66 -6.58 16.17 -5.25
CA LEU A 66 -6.93 15.53 -6.52
C LEU A 66 -5.69 14.90 -7.17
N GLU A 67 -4.65 15.68 -7.42
CA GLU A 67 -3.54 15.20 -8.28
C GLU A 67 -2.71 14.11 -7.58
N ARG A 68 -2.54 14.21 -6.26
CA ARG A 68 -1.85 13.19 -5.46
C ARG A 68 -2.59 11.85 -5.41
N SER A 69 -3.91 11.88 -5.21
CA SER A 69 -4.74 10.67 -5.24
C SER A 69 -4.78 10.05 -6.63
N PHE A 70 -4.86 10.87 -7.69
CA PHE A 70 -4.76 10.39 -9.07
C PHE A 70 -3.41 9.77 -9.40
N CYS A 71 -2.30 10.29 -8.86
CA CYS A 71 -0.98 9.67 -9.04
C CYS A 71 -0.96 8.23 -8.50
N HIS A 72 -1.45 8.00 -7.28
CA HIS A 72 -1.50 6.66 -6.70
C HIS A 72 -2.46 5.72 -7.43
N VAL A 73 -3.65 6.19 -7.80
CA VAL A 73 -4.64 5.36 -8.48
C VAL A 73 -4.25 5.10 -9.95
N LEU A 74 -3.90 6.12 -10.72
CA LEU A 74 -3.68 6.01 -12.16
C LEU A 74 -2.27 5.59 -12.54
N ASP A 75 -1.24 6.14 -11.88
CA ASP A 75 0.17 5.90 -12.24
C ASP A 75 0.68 4.63 -11.57
N HIS A 76 0.64 4.57 -10.23
CA HIS A 76 1.08 3.38 -9.49
C HIS A 76 0.10 2.20 -9.66
N GLY A 77 -1.21 2.46 -9.65
CA GLY A 77 -2.25 1.44 -9.84
C GLY A 77 -2.45 0.99 -11.30
N LYS A 78 -1.71 1.55 -12.27
CA LYS A 78 -1.81 1.21 -13.71
C LYS A 78 -3.23 1.32 -14.29
N HIS A 79 -4.05 2.22 -13.76
CA HIS A 79 -5.43 2.42 -14.20
C HIS A 79 -5.58 3.36 -15.42
N ARG A 80 -4.49 3.99 -15.91
CA ARG A 80 -4.53 4.82 -17.14
C ARG A 80 -5.02 4.08 -18.37
N ARG A 81 -4.74 2.77 -18.47
CA ARG A 81 -5.10 1.94 -19.63
C ARG A 81 -6.19 0.95 -19.26
N ALA A 82 -7.21 0.83 -20.10
CA ALA A 82 -8.29 -0.13 -19.93
C ALA A 82 -8.64 -0.79 -21.26
N ARG A 83 -8.86 -2.11 -21.24
CA ARG A 83 -9.38 -2.87 -22.38
C ARG A 83 -10.91 -2.95 -22.41
N LEU A 84 -11.58 -2.43 -21.37
CA LEU A 84 -13.03 -2.43 -21.25
C LEU A 84 -13.66 -1.52 -22.32
N ARG A 85 -14.73 -2.01 -22.97
CA ARG A 85 -15.50 -1.23 -23.95
C ARG A 85 -16.66 -0.51 -23.26
N GLY A 86 -16.95 0.70 -23.74
CA GLY A 86 -18.06 1.53 -23.29
C GLY A 86 -17.74 2.38 -22.05
N ARG A 87 -18.24 3.62 -22.05
CA ARG A 87 -17.99 4.62 -21.00
C ARG A 87 -18.46 4.15 -19.62
N LYS A 88 -19.63 3.49 -19.54
CA LYS A 88 -20.21 3.00 -18.28
C LYS A 88 -19.27 2.02 -17.56
N ASN A 89 -18.69 1.07 -18.30
CA ASN A 89 -17.80 0.05 -17.72
C ASN A 89 -16.47 0.65 -17.27
N LEU A 90 -15.94 1.61 -18.04
CA LEU A 90 -14.74 2.33 -17.67
C LEU A 90 -14.95 3.13 -16.38
N THR A 91 -16.07 3.86 -16.28
CA THR A 91 -16.41 4.63 -15.08
C THR A 91 -16.52 3.72 -13.86
N LYS A 92 -17.21 2.57 -13.98
CA LYS A 92 -17.32 1.60 -12.88
C LYS A 92 -15.94 1.15 -12.38
N ARG A 93 -15.02 0.80 -13.29
CA ARG A 93 -13.65 0.39 -12.93
C ARG A 93 -12.88 1.50 -12.23
N GLN A 94 -12.93 2.73 -12.75
CA GLN A 94 -12.20 3.85 -12.14
C GLN A 94 -12.76 4.24 -10.78
N LEU A 95 -14.09 4.20 -10.64
CA LEU A 95 -14.78 4.46 -9.38
C LEU A 95 -14.38 3.42 -8.32
N ALA A 96 -14.40 2.14 -8.68
CA ALA A 96 -13.95 1.06 -7.80
C ALA A 96 -12.50 1.25 -7.37
N ALA A 97 -11.60 1.59 -8.28
CA ALA A 97 -10.19 1.83 -7.97
C ALA A 97 -9.97 3.02 -7.02
N ALA A 98 -10.71 4.11 -7.21
CA ALA A 98 -10.66 5.27 -6.32
C ALA A 98 -11.20 4.93 -4.92
N PHE A 99 -12.32 4.19 -4.86
CA PHE A 99 -12.90 3.75 -3.60
C PHE A 99 -11.98 2.81 -2.83
N THR A 100 -11.38 1.81 -3.50
CA THR A 100 -10.45 0.89 -2.83
C THR A 100 -9.20 1.60 -2.33
N HIS A 101 -8.66 2.57 -3.07
CA HIS A 101 -7.54 3.38 -2.60
C HIS A 101 -7.91 4.20 -1.36
N ASN A 102 -9.02 4.93 -1.38
CA ASN A 102 -9.47 5.71 -0.22
C ASN A 102 -9.74 4.82 1.00
N LEU A 103 -10.38 3.66 0.79
CA LEU A 103 -10.64 2.69 1.85
C LEU A 103 -9.33 2.14 2.42
N SER A 104 -8.33 1.83 1.59
CA SER A 104 -7.03 1.33 2.06
C SER A 104 -6.28 2.33 2.95
N VAL A 105 -6.38 3.63 2.64
CA VAL A 105 -5.79 4.69 3.47
C VAL A 105 -6.55 4.77 4.81
N LEU A 106 -7.88 4.77 4.77
CA LEU A 106 -8.71 4.78 5.98
C LEU A 106 -8.44 3.56 6.87
N MET A 107 -8.39 2.36 6.29
CA MET A 107 -8.09 1.12 7.02
C MET A 107 -6.69 1.14 7.62
N ARG A 108 -5.70 1.72 6.93
CA ARG A 108 -4.36 1.89 7.51
C ARG A 108 -4.37 2.79 8.74
N HIS A 109 -5.22 3.80 8.80
CA HIS A 109 -5.37 4.64 9.99
C HIS A 109 -6.12 3.92 11.13
N LEU A 110 -7.15 3.14 10.82
CA LEU A 110 -7.98 2.48 11.84
C LEU A 110 -7.35 1.19 12.39
N THR A 111 -6.79 0.35 11.53
CA THR A 111 -6.32 -1.01 11.89
C THR A 111 -4.83 -1.21 11.66
N GLY A 112 -4.12 -0.22 11.12
CA GLY A 112 -2.71 -0.36 10.70
C GLY A 112 -2.51 -1.13 9.39
N HIS A 113 -3.54 -1.81 8.88
CA HIS A 113 -3.43 -2.69 7.72
C HIS A 113 -4.18 -2.09 6.53
N GLY A 114 -3.46 -1.77 5.46
CA GLY A 114 -4.04 -1.10 4.29
C GLY A 114 -4.69 -2.03 3.28
N THR A 115 -4.38 -3.33 3.29
CA THR A 115 -4.93 -4.26 2.30
C THR A 115 -5.60 -5.47 2.96
N PRO A 116 -6.70 -6.00 2.39
CA PRO A 116 -7.35 -7.20 2.91
C PRO A 116 -6.40 -8.38 3.03
N LYS A 117 -5.46 -8.51 2.07
CA LYS A 117 -4.44 -9.56 2.08
C LYS A 117 -3.46 -9.42 3.26
N GLN A 118 -3.04 -8.20 3.58
CA GLN A 118 -2.19 -7.96 4.76
C GLN A 118 -2.92 -8.29 6.06
N TRP A 119 -4.20 -7.94 6.14
CA TRP A 119 -5.00 -8.23 7.33
C TRP A 119 -5.18 -9.74 7.54
N LEU A 120 -5.45 -10.49 6.46
CA LEU A 120 -5.50 -11.94 6.50
C LEU A 120 -4.14 -12.58 6.87
N ALA A 121 -3.05 -12.06 6.31
CA ALA A 121 -1.71 -12.55 6.61
C ALA A 121 -1.30 -12.31 8.07
N ALA A 122 -1.73 -11.19 8.67
CA ALA A 122 -1.53 -10.92 10.09
C ALA A 122 -2.25 -11.96 10.97
N GLY A 123 -3.50 -12.30 10.63
CA GLY A 123 -4.25 -13.36 11.32
C GLY A 123 -3.59 -14.74 11.19
N ALA A 124 -3.13 -15.10 10.00
CA ALA A 124 -2.41 -16.35 9.77
C ALA A 124 -1.08 -16.40 10.55
N GLY A 125 -0.32 -15.29 10.55
CA GLY A 125 0.94 -15.19 11.30
C GLY A 125 0.75 -15.39 12.80
N ALA A 126 -0.35 -14.87 13.38
CA ALA A 126 -0.68 -15.11 14.78
C ALA A 126 -0.92 -16.60 15.08
N LEU A 127 -1.66 -17.30 14.21
CA LEU A 127 -1.91 -18.73 14.37
C LEU A 127 -0.63 -19.57 14.27
N PHE A 128 0.23 -19.29 13.28
CA PHE A 128 1.53 -19.95 13.16
C PHE A 128 2.42 -19.69 14.38
N GLY A 129 2.39 -18.48 14.95
CA GLY A 129 3.10 -18.16 16.18
C GLY A 129 2.65 -19.01 17.37
N VAL A 130 1.34 -19.20 17.54
CA VAL A 130 0.79 -20.06 18.60
C VAL A 130 1.21 -21.52 18.41
N ILE A 131 1.14 -22.03 17.18
CA ILE A 131 1.54 -23.41 16.87
C ILE A 131 3.05 -23.59 17.10
N ALA A 132 3.89 -22.64 16.68
CA ALA A 132 5.32 -22.73 16.90
C ALA A 132 5.68 -22.68 18.40
N ALA A 133 5.00 -21.83 19.17
CA ALA A 133 5.21 -21.73 20.61
C ALA A 133 4.78 -23.01 21.35
N SER A 134 3.66 -23.62 20.94
CA SER A 134 3.20 -24.88 21.54
C SER A 134 4.13 -26.05 21.19
N TRP A 135 4.66 -26.10 19.97
CA TRP A 135 5.69 -27.06 19.58
C TRP A 135 6.98 -26.91 20.39
N ALA A 136 7.50 -25.68 20.55
CA ALA A 136 8.69 -25.43 21.35
C ALA A 136 8.47 -25.80 22.84
N ALA A 137 7.29 -25.54 23.38
CA ALA A 137 6.92 -25.95 24.74
C ALA A 137 6.90 -27.47 24.89
N LEU A 138 6.40 -28.20 23.89
CA LEU A 138 6.38 -29.66 23.85
C LEU A 138 7.81 -30.23 23.81
N GLU A 139 8.69 -29.69 22.97
CA GLU A 139 10.09 -30.10 22.91
C GLU A 139 10.80 -29.90 24.25
N LEU A 140 10.57 -28.77 24.92
CA LEU A 140 11.12 -28.51 26.26
C LEU A 140 10.60 -29.50 27.31
N HIS A 141 9.32 -29.88 27.25
CA HIS A 141 8.74 -30.89 28.14
C HIS A 141 9.32 -32.28 27.89
N VAL A 142 9.44 -32.70 26.63
CA VAL A 142 10.05 -34.00 26.25
C VAL A 142 11.53 -34.03 26.62
N ALA A 143 12.28 -32.95 26.38
CA ALA A 143 13.66 -32.81 26.83
C ALA A 143 13.78 -32.82 28.37
N GLY A 144 12.76 -32.33 29.09
CA GLY A 144 12.68 -32.41 30.55
C GLY A 144 12.45 -33.84 31.05
N LEU A 145 11.51 -34.55 30.45
CA LEU A 145 11.16 -35.94 30.75
C LEU A 145 12.33 -36.89 30.46
N THR A 146 12.97 -36.76 29.31
CA THR A 146 14.14 -37.56 28.93
C THR A 146 15.33 -37.30 29.85
N ARG A 147 15.58 -36.05 30.27
CA ARG A 147 16.58 -35.70 31.31
C ARG A 147 16.23 -36.27 32.69
N LYS A 148 14.94 -36.42 33.02
CA LYS A 148 14.46 -37.03 34.26
C LYS A 148 14.65 -38.54 34.22
N LEU A 149 14.23 -39.20 33.14
CA LEU A 149 14.39 -40.63 32.89
C LEU A 149 15.87 -41.04 32.83
N ARG A 150 16.73 -40.26 32.17
CA ARG A 150 18.19 -40.49 32.16
C ARG A 150 18.79 -40.39 33.58
N ARG A 151 18.31 -39.46 34.41
CA ARG A 151 18.69 -39.36 35.83
C ARG A 151 18.25 -40.59 36.63
N TYR A 152 17.03 -41.08 36.42
CA TYR A 152 16.56 -42.31 37.08
C TYR A 152 17.37 -43.53 36.65
N HIS A 153 17.68 -43.69 35.36
CA HIS A 153 18.49 -44.79 34.86
C HIS A 153 19.93 -44.75 35.37
N PHE A 154 20.56 -43.55 35.44
CA PHE A 154 21.90 -43.39 36.02
C PHE A 154 21.93 -43.65 37.53
N ASN A 155 20.91 -43.22 38.27
CA ASN A 155 20.78 -43.49 39.71
C ASN A 155 20.47 -44.96 40.04
N LEU A 156 19.94 -45.72 39.09
CA LEU A 156 19.63 -47.14 39.26
C LEU A 156 20.82 -48.06 38.96
N ILE A 157 21.76 -47.62 38.11
CA ILE A 157 22.95 -48.41 37.73
C ILE A 157 24.10 -48.23 38.72
N ASP A 158 24.23 -47.07 39.39
CA ASP A 158 25.32 -46.80 40.33
C ASP A 158 24.82 -46.29 41.69
N PRO A 159 24.43 -47.15 42.65
CA PRO A 159 24.11 -46.70 44.02
C PRO A 159 25.34 -46.24 44.82
N VAL A 160 26.56 -46.46 44.33
CA VAL A 160 27.81 -46.30 45.13
C VAL A 160 28.44 -44.91 45.04
N ARG A 161 28.00 -44.02 44.14
CA ARG A 161 28.71 -42.74 43.90
C ARG A 161 28.26 -41.55 44.76
N ILE A 162 27.20 -41.68 45.55
CA ILE A 162 26.70 -40.58 46.40
C ILE A 162 27.62 -40.32 47.62
N VAL A 163 28.47 -41.27 48.01
CA VAL A 163 29.34 -41.15 49.19
C VAL A 163 30.67 -40.43 48.90
N VAL A 164 31.09 -40.29 47.64
CA VAL A 164 32.43 -39.75 47.30
C VAL A 164 32.33 -38.55 46.36
N SER A 165 31.95 -37.38 46.90
CA SER A 165 32.34 -36.09 46.28
C SER A 165 32.23 -34.90 47.24
N GLY A 166 32.91 -35.00 48.39
CA GLY A 166 33.41 -33.81 49.05
C GLY A 166 34.73 -33.37 48.39
N ALA A 167 34.70 -32.50 47.38
CA ALA A 167 35.85 -31.71 46.91
C ALA A 167 35.42 -30.58 45.93
N PRO A 168 36.17 -29.47 45.84
CA PRO A 168 35.60 -28.13 45.74
C PRO A 168 35.34 -27.62 44.31
N ARG A 169 34.44 -26.63 44.23
CA ARG A 169 34.12 -25.82 43.05
C ARG A 169 35.39 -25.18 42.46
N ARG A 170 35.74 -25.55 41.22
CA ARG A 170 36.58 -24.71 40.36
C ARG A 170 35.67 -23.79 39.53
N ASN A 171 35.70 -22.53 39.93
CA ASN A 171 35.25 -21.35 39.21
C ASN A 171 36.00 -21.20 37.88
N VAL A 172 35.41 -21.70 36.80
CA VAL A 172 35.83 -21.36 35.44
C VAL A 172 35.04 -20.14 35.00
N THR A 173 35.70 -18.99 35.03
CA THR A 173 35.25 -17.76 34.37
C THR A 173 35.42 -17.91 32.86
N TRP A 174 34.32 -17.94 32.10
CA TRP A 174 34.39 -17.74 30.65
C TRP A 174 33.83 -16.38 30.27
N ASN A 175 34.75 -15.63 29.67
CA ASN A 175 34.64 -14.27 29.18
C ASN A 175 33.57 -14.15 28.09
N SER A 176 32.92 -12.98 28.07
CA SER A 176 31.85 -12.55 27.19
C SER A 176 32.21 -12.61 25.70
N GLY A 177 31.31 -13.19 24.90
CA GLY A 177 31.36 -13.17 23.45
C GLY A 177 29.96 -13.01 22.85
N ILE A 178 29.34 -11.84 23.06
CA ILE A 178 28.13 -11.42 22.35
C ILE A 178 28.47 -11.36 20.85
N ARG A 179 27.84 -12.19 20.03
CA ARG A 179 27.71 -11.93 18.58
C ARG A 179 26.24 -11.87 18.21
N ARG A 180 25.75 -10.63 18.13
CA ARG A 180 24.56 -10.27 17.35
C ARG A 180 24.84 -10.62 15.89
N PHE A 181 23.93 -11.33 15.24
CA PHE A 181 23.87 -11.33 13.78
C PHE A 181 22.67 -10.51 13.32
N SER A 182 23.00 -9.60 12.41
CA SER A 182 22.19 -8.55 11.81
C SER A 182 21.11 -9.11 10.90
N THR A 183 19.93 -8.49 10.92
CA THR A 183 18.94 -8.57 9.85
C THR A 183 19.50 -7.94 8.58
N GLY A 184 19.45 -8.67 7.46
CA GLY A 184 19.68 -8.15 6.11
C GLY A 184 18.34 -7.97 5.39
N CYS A 185 18.29 -6.93 4.56
CA CYS A 185 17.15 -6.41 3.79
C CYS A 185 16.33 -7.43 3.02
#